data_AF-A0A256XN48-F1
#
_entry.id   AF-A0A256XN48-F1
#
_cell.length_a   1.000
_cell.length_b   1.000
_cell.length_c   1.000
_cell.angle_alpha   90.00
_cell.angle_beta   90.00
_cell.angle_gamma   90.00
#
_symmetry.space_group_name_H-M   'P 1'
#
loop_
_entity.id
_entity.type
_entity.pdbx_description
1 polymer ?
#
loop_
_entity_poly.entity_id
_entity_poly.type
_entity_poly.pdbx_seq_one_letter_code
_entity_poly.pdbx_strand_id
1 'polypeptide(L)'
;MSIREPAAIGFYPLDPQETIEMIERSYLNTHGPKALPKVNESGERKIVAGIVPHAGYAYSGPVAAHFYYELAKDGKPESFILLGPSHTGYPGIGIMTEGIWKTPLGEVPVDENLRGYMENTLRRGTSR
;
A
#
# COMPACT_ATOMS: atom_id res chain seq x y z
N MET A 1 -10.46 17.34 10.10
CA MET A 1 -9.61 16.44 9.31
C MET A 1 -9.80 15.04 9.86
N SER A 2 -10.27 14.10 9.04
CA SER A 2 -10.53 12.72 9.45
C SER A 2 -9.22 11.92 9.48
N ILE A 3 -9.05 11.08 10.51
CA ILE A 3 -7.93 10.14 10.62
C ILE A 3 -8.50 8.73 10.58
N ARG A 4 -7.97 7.91 9.67
CA ARG A 4 -8.23 6.48 9.61
C ARG A 4 -7.14 5.75 10.38
N GLU A 5 -7.50 5.22 11.55
CA GLU A 5 -6.61 4.43 12.38
C GLU A 5 -6.31 3.05 11.76
N PRO A 6 -5.16 2.42 12.11
CA PRO A 6 -4.85 1.04 11.72
C PRO A 6 -5.96 0.07 12.17
N ALA A 7 -6.62 -0.59 11.22
CA ALA A 7 -7.72 -1.51 11.50
C ALA A 7 -7.33 -2.99 11.46
N ALA A 8 -6.19 -3.32 10.85
CA ALA A 8 -5.68 -4.67 10.62
C ALA A 8 -4.85 -5.18 11.82
N ILE A 9 -5.34 -4.99 13.03
CA ILE A 9 -4.63 -5.34 14.27
C ILE A 9 -4.34 -6.84 14.28
N GLY A 10 -3.07 -7.21 14.52
CA GLY A 10 -2.61 -8.60 14.54
C GLY A 10 -2.07 -9.11 13.21
N PHE A 11 -2.25 -8.37 12.09
CA PHE A 11 -1.60 -8.71 10.82
C PHE A 11 -0.16 -8.18 10.70
N TYR A 12 0.16 -7.14 11.47
CA TYR A 12 1.49 -6.54 11.63
C TYR A 12 1.59 -5.88 13.01
N PRO A 13 2.80 -5.62 13.54
CA PRO A 13 3.01 -4.96 14.82
C PRO A 13 2.52 -3.51 14.82
N LEU A 14 2.15 -2.97 15.98
CA LEU A 14 1.81 -1.55 16.11
C LEU A 14 3.03 -0.69 16.47
N ASP A 15 4.06 -1.31 17.04
CA ASP A 15 5.33 -0.62 17.31
C ASP A 15 6.07 -0.34 15.99
N PRO A 16 6.55 0.90 15.76
CA PRO A 16 7.23 1.26 14.52
C PRO A 16 8.50 0.42 14.27
N GLN A 17 9.29 0.17 15.31
CA GLN A 17 10.56 -0.54 15.20
C GLN A 17 10.32 -2.03 14.88
N GLU A 18 9.40 -2.67 15.61
CA GLU A 18 9.00 -4.05 15.31
C GLU A 18 8.42 -4.19 13.89
N THR A 19 7.68 -3.18 13.42
CA THR A 19 7.14 -3.14 12.06
C THR A 19 8.27 -3.11 11.02
N ILE A 20 9.27 -2.25 11.22
CA ILE A 20 10.45 -2.17 10.33
C ILE A 20 11.18 -3.52 10.31
N GLU A 21 11.46 -4.10 11.47
CA GLU A 21 12.15 -5.39 11.56
C GLU A 21 11.38 -6.50 10.83
N MET A 22 10.05 -6.51 10.93
CA MET A 22 9.22 -7.50 10.25
C MET A 22 9.21 -7.32 8.73
N ILE A 23 9.25 -6.07 8.26
CA ILE A 23 9.40 -5.73 6.83
C ILE A 23 10.78 -6.17 6.33
N GLU A 24 11.86 -5.85 7.04
CA GLU A 24 13.23 -6.27 6.69
C GLU A 24 13.37 -7.79 6.65
N ARG A 25 12.81 -8.49 7.65
CA ARG A 25 12.74 -9.97 7.65
C ARG A 25 12.02 -10.51 6.43
N SER A 26 10.98 -9.82 5.94
CA SER A 26 10.27 -10.22 4.72
C SER A 26 11.16 -10.11 3.49
N TYR A 27 11.94 -9.02 3.37
CA TYR A 27 12.92 -8.86 2.28
C TYR A 27 14.03 -9.91 2.32
N LEU A 28 14.52 -10.24 3.51
CA LEU A 28 15.65 -11.16 3.72
C LEU A 28 15.24 -12.64 3.81
N ASN A 29 13.94 -12.94 3.84
CA ASN A 29 13.42 -14.29 3.93
C ASN A 29 13.86 -15.17 2.74
N THR A 30 13.92 -16.49 2.93
CA THR A 30 14.23 -17.46 1.88
C THR A 30 13.26 -17.39 0.69
N HIS A 31 12.01 -17.00 0.93
CA HIS A 31 10.97 -16.78 -0.08
C HIS A 31 10.88 -15.33 -0.56
N GLY A 32 11.65 -14.41 0.03
CA GLY A 32 11.75 -13.02 -0.38
C GLY A 32 12.84 -12.76 -1.42
N PRO A 33 13.12 -11.49 -1.73
CA PRO A 33 14.15 -11.07 -2.69
C PRO A 33 15.60 -11.26 -2.19
N LYS A 34 15.80 -11.60 -0.90
CA LYS A 34 17.10 -11.83 -0.25
C LYS A 34 18.00 -10.60 -0.19
N ALA A 35 17.43 -9.42 -0.35
CA ALA A 35 18.12 -8.15 -0.29
C ALA A 35 17.15 -7.05 0.17
N LEU A 36 17.68 -6.08 0.92
CA LEU A 36 16.93 -4.88 1.27
C LEU A 36 16.78 -3.99 0.03
N PRO A 37 15.62 -3.33 -0.15
CA PRO A 37 15.40 -2.45 -1.28
C PRO A 37 16.25 -1.19 -1.14
N LYS A 38 16.74 -0.69 -2.27
CA LYS A 38 17.34 0.64 -2.37
C LYS A 38 16.53 1.45 -3.37
N VAL A 39 15.93 2.54 -2.92
CA VAL A 39 15.10 3.40 -3.77
C VAL A 39 15.98 4.09 -4.81
N ASN A 40 15.60 3.98 -6.07
CA ASN A 40 16.17 4.72 -7.17
C ASN A 40 15.40 6.02 -7.39
N GLU A 41 15.84 7.11 -6.76
CA GLU A 41 15.17 8.43 -6.86
C GLU A 41 15.13 8.98 -8.30
N SER A 42 16.04 8.53 -9.16
CA SER A 42 16.10 8.90 -10.59
C SER A 42 15.61 7.80 -11.53
N GLY A 43 14.86 6.84 -10.99
CA GLY A 43 14.30 5.73 -11.76
C GLY A 43 13.27 6.20 -12.79
N GLU A 44 13.11 5.40 -13.85
CA GLU A 44 12.24 5.73 -14.99
C GLU A 44 10.75 5.57 -14.68
N ARG A 45 10.39 4.91 -13.56
CA ARG A 45 9.02 4.69 -13.10
C ARG A 45 8.15 4.01 -14.18
N LYS A 46 8.61 2.86 -14.69
CA LYS A 46 7.93 2.07 -15.72
C LYS A 46 6.85 1.15 -15.15
N ILE A 47 6.91 0.78 -13.87
CA ILE A 47 5.93 -0.07 -13.20
C ILE A 47 4.69 0.76 -12.89
N VAL A 48 3.60 0.49 -13.61
CA VAL A 48 2.31 1.21 -13.46
C VAL A 48 1.36 0.55 -12.47
N ALA A 49 1.54 -0.75 -12.19
CA ALA A 49 0.69 -1.52 -11.28
C ALA A 49 1.37 -2.82 -10.82
N GLY A 50 0.90 -3.37 -9.72
CA GLY A 50 1.27 -4.70 -9.23
C GLY A 50 0.18 -5.30 -8.34
N ILE A 51 0.26 -6.62 -8.14
CA ILE A 51 -0.65 -7.36 -7.26
C ILE A 51 0.20 -7.98 -6.16
N VAL A 52 -0.19 -7.75 -4.92
CA VAL A 52 0.46 -8.32 -3.74
C VAL A 52 -0.58 -9.00 -2.83
N PRO A 53 -0.19 -10.06 -2.10
CA PRO A 53 -1.05 -10.65 -1.08
C PRO A 53 -1.24 -9.69 0.10
N HIS A 54 -2.36 -9.85 0.82
CA HIS A 54 -2.75 -8.97 1.94
C HIS A 54 -3.02 -9.72 3.26
N ALA A 55 -2.59 -10.98 3.38
CA ALA A 55 -2.56 -11.65 4.68
C ALA A 55 -1.48 -11.03 5.58
N GLY A 56 -1.40 -11.43 6.86
CA GLY A 56 -0.40 -10.90 7.79
C GLY A 56 1.04 -11.09 7.31
N TYR A 57 1.93 -10.17 7.71
CA TYR A 57 3.32 -10.13 7.24
C TYR A 57 4.07 -11.44 7.46
N ALA A 58 3.73 -12.20 8.51
CA ALA A 58 4.34 -13.50 8.81
C ALA A 58 4.09 -14.55 7.70
N TYR A 59 2.99 -14.41 6.97
CA TYR A 59 2.58 -15.35 5.94
C TYR A 59 2.85 -14.82 4.53
N SER A 60 2.52 -13.55 4.29
CA SER A 60 2.49 -12.96 2.96
C SER A 60 3.68 -12.03 2.67
N GLY A 61 4.34 -11.54 3.71
CA GLY A 61 5.37 -10.50 3.63
C GLY A 61 6.49 -10.85 2.64
N PRO A 62 7.12 -12.04 2.73
CA PRO A 62 8.16 -12.44 1.79
C PRO A 62 7.73 -12.40 0.32
N VAL A 63 6.49 -12.78 0.03
CA VAL A 63 5.95 -12.78 -1.34
C VAL A 63 5.68 -11.35 -1.81
N ALA A 64 5.05 -10.52 -0.96
CA ALA A 64 4.81 -9.10 -1.27
C ALA A 64 6.12 -8.32 -1.47
N ALA A 65 7.18 -8.68 -0.74
CA ALA A 65 8.48 -8.01 -0.80
C ALA A 65 9.13 -8.02 -2.19
N HIS A 66 8.87 -9.03 -3.04
CA HIS A 66 9.39 -9.05 -4.41
C HIS A 66 8.89 -7.87 -5.24
N PHE A 67 7.59 -7.57 -5.16
CA PHE A 67 7.02 -6.45 -5.90
C PHE A 67 7.58 -5.11 -5.39
N TYR A 68 7.57 -4.91 -4.08
CA TYR A 68 8.08 -3.66 -3.49
C TYR A 68 9.58 -3.47 -3.70
N TYR A 69 10.36 -4.55 -3.79
CA TYR A 69 11.78 -4.51 -4.14
C TYR A 69 12.01 -3.99 -5.56
N GLU A 70 11.27 -4.53 -6.53
CA GLU A 70 11.37 -4.07 -7.93
C GLU A 70 10.80 -2.65 -8.10
N LEU A 71 9.72 -2.31 -7.39
CA LEU A 71 9.18 -0.95 -7.37
C LEU A 71 10.20 0.07 -6.85
N ALA A 72 10.94 -0.25 -5.78
CA ALA A 72 11.98 0.62 -5.26
C ALA A 72 13.10 0.85 -6.29
N LYS A 73 13.49 -0.19 -7.05
CA LYS A 73 14.51 -0.11 -8.11
C LYS A 73 14.04 0.68 -9.33
N ASP A 74 12.76 0.54 -9.69
CA ASP A 74 12.13 1.25 -10.81
C ASP A 74 11.96 2.74 -10.53
N GLY A 75 11.78 3.10 -9.26
CA GLY A 75 11.74 4.47 -8.75
C GLY A 75 10.45 4.78 -8.01
N LYS A 76 10.48 5.80 -7.14
CA LYS A 76 9.37 6.14 -6.24
C LYS A 76 8.29 6.97 -6.95
N PRO A 77 7.04 6.48 -7.09
CA PRO A 77 5.90 7.30 -7.49
C PRO A 77 5.55 8.35 -6.42
N GLU A 78 4.95 9.45 -6.84
CA GLU A 78 4.46 10.50 -5.93
C GLU A 78 3.20 10.05 -5.17
N SER A 79 2.33 9.29 -5.84
CA SER A 79 1.04 8.84 -5.32
C SER A 79 0.76 7.39 -5.67
N PHE A 80 0.01 6.71 -4.81
CA PHE A 80 -0.38 5.32 -4.98
C PHE A 80 -1.89 5.17 -4.89
N ILE A 81 -2.45 4.29 -5.72
CA ILE A 81 -3.83 3.81 -5.58
C ILE A 81 -3.77 2.39 -5.03
N LEU A 82 -4.34 2.19 -3.84
CA LEU A 82 -4.49 0.86 -3.25
C LEU A 82 -5.90 0.35 -3.52
N LEU A 83 -6.01 -0.73 -4.28
CA LEU A 83 -7.28 -1.39 -4.59
C LEU A 83 -7.35 -2.72 -3.83
N GLY A 84 -8.41 -2.92 -3.05
CA GLY A 84 -8.63 -4.14 -2.28
C GLY A 84 -10.09 -4.56 -2.30
N PRO A 85 -10.37 -5.87 -2.19
CA PRO A 85 -11.73 -6.37 -2.11
C PRO A 85 -12.41 -5.96 -0.79
N SER A 86 -13.73 -5.79 -0.82
CA SER A 86 -14.53 -5.72 0.40
C SER A 86 -14.79 -7.14 0.92
N HIS A 87 -14.21 -7.49 2.07
CA HIS A 87 -14.51 -8.74 2.76
C HIS A 87 -15.78 -8.68 3.61
N THR A 88 -16.45 -7.53 3.68
CA THR A 88 -17.71 -7.35 4.42
C THR A 88 -18.95 -7.49 3.55
N GLY A 89 -18.79 -7.78 2.25
CA GLY A 89 -19.90 -7.93 1.31
C GLY A 89 -20.48 -6.61 0.79
N TYR A 90 -19.75 -5.49 0.91
CA TYR A 90 -20.17 -4.23 0.30
C TYR A 90 -20.13 -4.35 -1.24
N PRO A 91 -21.24 -4.09 -1.96
CA PRO A 91 -21.36 -4.39 -3.40
C PRO A 91 -20.73 -3.31 -4.31
N GLY A 92 -20.21 -2.22 -3.74
CA GLY A 92 -19.73 -1.06 -4.51
C GLY A 92 -18.22 -0.80 -4.34
N ILE A 93 -17.79 0.32 -4.91
CA ILE A 93 -16.44 0.87 -4.73
C ILE A 93 -16.51 1.98 -3.69
N GLY A 94 -15.77 1.81 -2.60
CA GLY A 94 -15.58 2.84 -1.58
C GLY A 94 -14.21 3.47 -1.72
N ILE A 95 -14.14 4.80 -1.63
CA ILE A 95 -12.88 5.54 -1.49
C ILE A 95 -12.96 6.42 -0.24
N MET A 96 -11.82 6.70 0.36
CA MET A 96 -11.71 7.72 1.40
C MET A 96 -11.59 9.09 0.71
N THR A 97 -12.52 9.99 1.00
CA THR A 97 -12.70 11.26 0.26
C THR A 97 -11.90 12.43 0.83
N GLU A 98 -11.29 12.26 2.00
CA GLU A 98 -10.42 13.25 2.66
C GLU A 98 -9.69 12.59 3.83
N GLY A 99 -8.60 13.21 4.29
CA GLY A 99 -7.97 12.89 5.57
C GLY A 99 -6.65 12.12 5.46
N ILE A 100 -6.31 11.42 6.54
CA ILE A 100 -5.02 10.73 6.71
C ILE A 100 -5.26 9.24 6.99
N TRP A 101 -4.45 8.39 6.38
CA TRP A 101 -4.24 7.02 6.80
C TRP A 101 -3.08 6.96 7.78
N LYS A 102 -3.36 6.57 9.03
CA LYS A 102 -2.32 6.37 10.02
C LYS A 102 -1.77 4.95 9.92
N THR A 103 -0.45 4.84 9.95
CA THR A 103 0.27 3.57 9.96
C THR A 103 1.22 3.55 11.15
N PRO A 104 1.75 2.37 11.56
CA PRO A 104 2.83 2.32 12.55
C PRO A 104 4.06 3.15 12.17
N LEU A 105 4.29 3.37 10.86
CA LEU A 105 5.46 4.09 10.35
C LEU A 105 5.19 5.58 10.09
N GLY A 106 4.00 6.08 10.45
CA GLY A 106 3.61 7.47 10.29
C GLY A 106 2.32 7.65 9.49
N GLU A 107 2.05 8.90 9.17
CA GLU A 107 0.81 9.35 8.54
C GLU A 107 0.97 9.46 7.02
N VAL A 108 -0.02 8.95 6.29
CA VAL A 108 -0.09 9.01 4.82
C VAL A 108 -1.34 9.80 4.44
N PRO A 109 -1.20 11.06 3.95
CA PRO A 109 -2.33 11.86 3.53
C PRO A 109 -2.96 11.31 2.25
N VAL A 110 -4.27 11.49 2.11
CA VAL A 110 -4.95 11.27 0.82
C VAL A 110 -4.46 12.33 -0.18
N ASP A 111 -4.10 11.90 -1.39
CA ASP A 111 -3.82 12.83 -2.50
C ASP A 111 -5.15 13.44 -2.98
N GLU A 112 -5.35 14.72 -2.65
CA GLU A 112 -6.55 15.48 -2.95
C GLU A 112 -6.83 15.60 -4.46
N ASN A 113 -5.78 15.76 -5.28
CA ASN A 113 -5.91 15.88 -6.73
C ASN A 113 -6.33 14.54 -7.34
N LEU A 114 -5.64 13.47 -6.94
CA LEU A 114 -5.94 12.12 -7.41
C LEU A 114 -7.34 11.68 -6.96
N ARG A 115 -7.71 11.96 -5.71
CA ARG A 115 -9.07 11.71 -5.21
C ARG A 115 -10.12 12.46 -6.02
N GLY A 116 -9.89 13.75 -6.32
CA GLY A 116 -10.83 14.55 -7.13
C GLY A 116 -11.04 13.95 -8.52
N TYR A 117 -9.97 13.43 -9.14
CA TYR A 117 -10.06 12.69 -10.39
C TYR A 117 -10.87 11.39 -10.25
N MET A 118 -10.63 10.63 -9.18
CA MET A 118 -11.32 9.36 -8.91
C MET A 118 -12.81 9.55 -8.65
N GLU A 119 -13.21 10.52 -7.83
CA GLU A 119 -14.62 10.83 -7.55
C GLU A 119 -15.41 11.15 -8.82
N ASN A 120 -14.83 12.00 -9.67
CA ASN A 120 -15.45 12.37 -10.94
C ASN A 120 -15.58 11.17 -11.88
N THR A 121 -14.57 10.29 -11.91
CA THR A 121 -14.59 9.07 -12.72
C THR A 121 -15.66 8.09 -12.24
N LEU A 122 -15.73 7.84 -10.93
CA LEU A 122 -16.71 6.91 -10.35
C LEU A 122 -18.15 7.38 -10.54
N ARG A 123 -18.42 8.69 -10.38
CA ARG A 123 -19.75 9.27 -10.62
C ARG A 123 -20.23 9.11 -12.07
N ARG A 124 -19.32 9.20 -13.04
CA ARG A 124 -19.63 9.03 -14.48
C ARG A 124 -19.86 7.55 -14.84
N GLY A 125 -19.21 6.63 -14.14
CA GLY A 125 -19.32 5.19 -14.39
C GLY A 125 -20.65 4.57 -13.96
N THR A 126 -21.34 5.17 -13.00
CA THR A 126 -22.66 4.73 -12.48
C THR A 126 -23.85 5.22 -13.31
N SER A 127 -23.62 5.95 -14.40
CA SER A 127 -24.66 6.50 -15.28
C SER A 127 -24.96 5.63 -16.51
N ARG A 128 -24.61 4.34 -16.48
CA ARG A 128 -24.95 3.37 -17.53
C ARG A 128 -26.04 2.41 -17.07
#